data_AF-A0A2S0NKG4-F1
#
_entry.id   AF-A0A2S0NKG4-F1
#
_cell.length_a   1.000
_cell.length_b   1.000
_cell.length_c   1.000
_cell.angle_alpha   90.00
_cell.angle_beta   90.00
_cell.angle_gamma   90.00
#
_symmetry.space_group_name_H-M   'P 1'
#
loop_
_entity.id
_entity.type
_entity.pdbx_description
1 polymer ?
#
loop_
_entity_poly.entity_id
_entity_poly.type
_entity_poly.pdbx_seq_one_letter_code
_entity_poly.pdbx_strand_id
1 'polypeptide(L)'
;MMLDISFLATTQGVPDVIGLLFPNIPNLIAHILASIVIILVLSKLMYKPFRKAVDARRAKINELLNEVVDKQIQANKDRKEAATILNEAKSESLVIVKNARLDANSQKADILESATIEATNLQNHAKSSIIQEREKAQDQIKKSIIETAMLAASKILEENIDEEKNKQIIDDFIKDLI
;
A
#
# COMPACT_ATOMS: atom_id res chain seq x y z
N MET A 1 96.40 -93.87 2.62
CA MET A 1 97.61 -94.01 1.79
C MET A 1 97.25 -93.63 0.37
N MET A 2 97.78 -92.48 -0.07
CA MET A 2 98.18 -92.10 -1.44
C MET A 2 97.10 -92.08 -2.55
N LEU A 3 96.71 -90.90 -3.06
CA LEU A 3 97.40 -89.97 -4.00
C LEU A 3 97.06 -90.31 -5.46
N ASP A 4 96.30 -89.44 -6.14
CA ASP A 4 96.84 -88.51 -7.16
C ASP A 4 95.69 -87.69 -7.80
N ILE A 5 95.72 -86.36 -7.68
CA ILE A 5 96.22 -85.39 -8.67
C ILE A 5 95.29 -85.25 -9.88
N SER A 6 94.43 -84.23 -9.83
CA SER A 6 94.23 -83.28 -10.94
C SER A 6 93.52 -82.03 -10.43
N PHE A 7 94.29 -81.23 -9.70
CA PHE A 7 94.19 -79.78 -9.67
C PHE A 7 94.38 -79.25 -11.10
N LEU A 8 93.35 -78.63 -11.69
CA LEU A 8 93.39 -77.25 -12.23
C LEU A 8 92.23 -76.94 -13.18
N ALA A 9 91.80 -75.68 -13.05
CA ALA A 9 91.16 -74.87 -14.09
C ALA A 9 89.70 -75.22 -14.43
N THR A 10 88.77 -74.40 -13.96
CA THR A 10 88.45 -73.17 -14.69
C THR A 10 87.45 -72.33 -13.91
N THR A 11 87.82 -71.07 -13.79
CA THR A 11 87.07 -69.97 -13.20
C THR A 11 86.00 -69.44 -14.16
N GLN A 12 85.04 -68.72 -13.58
CA GLN A 12 84.29 -67.58 -14.16
C GLN A 12 83.04 -67.87 -15.00
N GLY A 13 82.00 -67.07 -14.69
CA GLY A 13 80.88 -66.80 -15.59
C GLY A 13 79.82 -65.98 -14.86
N VAL A 14 79.84 -64.66 -15.05
CA VAL A 14 78.79 -63.70 -14.66
C VAL A 14 77.41 -64.30 -15.02
N PRO A 15 76.37 -64.20 -14.17
CA PRO A 15 75.05 -64.66 -14.56
C PRO A 15 74.64 -63.93 -15.84
N ASP A 16 74.08 -64.66 -16.81
CA ASP A 16 73.61 -64.16 -18.11
C ASP A 16 72.58 -63.02 -17.95
N VAL A 17 73.05 -61.81 -17.63
CA VAL A 17 72.25 -60.59 -17.56
C VAL A 17 71.74 -60.21 -18.95
N ILE A 18 72.44 -60.64 -20.01
CA ILE A 18 72.06 -60.41 -21.40
C ILE A 18 70.84 -61.26 -21.78
N GLY A 19 70.77 -62.53 -21.34
CA GLY A 19 69.59 -63.39 -21.51
C GLY A 19 68.40 -62.98 -20.65
N LEU A 20 68.64 -62.25 -19.56
CA LEU A 20 67.59 -61.65 -18.72
C LEU A 20 67.08 -60.30 -19.27
N LEU A 21 67.92 -59.57 -20.02
CA LEU A 21 67.62 -58.25 -20.59
C LEU A 21 66.92 -58.32 -21.96
N PHE A 22 67.17 -59.36 -22.78
CA PHE A 22 66.49 -59.56 -24.06
C PHE A 22 65.35 -60.58 -23.89
N PRO A 23 64.08 -60.13 -23.81
CA PRO A 23 62.96 -61.06 -23.71
C PRO A 23 62.87 -61.94 -24.95
N ASN A 24 62.46 -63.19 -24.77
CA ASN A 24 62.13 -64.12 -25.86
C ASN A 24 61.26 -63.42 -26.91
N ILE A 25 61.70 -63.38 -28.18
CA ILE A 25 60.98 -62.73 -29.30
C ILE A 25 59.49 -63.12 -29.38
N PRO A 26 59.10 -64.39 -29.16
CA PRO A 26 57.68 -64.77 -29.10
C PRO A 26 56.89 -64.09 -27.97
N ASN A 27 57.49 -63.90 -26.79
CA ASN A 27 56.87 -63.18 -25.68
C ASN A 27 56.70 -61.69 -25.99
N LEU A 28 57.68 -61.09 -26.67
CA LEU A 28 57.60 -59.69 -27.08
C LEU A 28 56.46 -59.48 -28.11
N ILE A 29 56.32 -60.39 -29.08
CA ILE A 29 55.20 -60.36 -30.05
C ILE A 29 53.87 -60.57 -29.33
N ALA A 30 53.77 -61.54 -28.41
CA ALA A 30 52.56 -61.78 -27.63
C ALA A 30 52.19 -60.56 -26.76
N HIS A 31 53.17 -59.88 -26.18
CA HIS A 31 52.95 -58.69 -25.36
C HIS A 31 52.48 -57.49 -26.19
N ILE A 32 53.05 -57.29 -27.38
CA ILE A 32 52.59 -56.27 -28.33
C ILE A 32 51.16 -56.57 -28.78
N LEU A 33 50.86 -57.81 -29.15
CA LEU A 33 49.53 -58.23 -29.57
C LEU A 33 48.51 -58.01 -28.44
N ALA A 34 48.83 -58.41 -27.21
CA ALA A 34 48.00 -58.18 -26.03
C ALA A 34 47.77 -56.68 -25.78
N SER A 35 48.81 -55.86 -25.90
CA SER A 35 48.70 -54.39 -25.76
C SER A 35 47.77 -53.79 -26.81
N ILE A 36 47.87 -54.23 -28.07
CA ILE A 36 46.99 -53.79 -29.16
C ILE A 36 45.54 -54.20 -28.90
N VAL A 37 45.29 -55.44 -28.46
CA VAL A 37 43.94 -55.93 -28.13
C VAL A 37 43.34 -55.10 -26.99
N ILE A 38 44.11 -54.81 -25.94
CA ILE A 38 43.67 -53.95 -24.82
C ILE A 38 43.32 -52.54 -25.31
N ILE A 39 44.17 -51.93 -26.15
CA ILE A 39 43.92 -50.59 -26.70
C ILE A 39 42.64 -50.57 -27.56
N LEU A 40 42.39 -51.61 -28.36
CA LEU A 40 41.18 -51.71 -29.17
C LEU A 40 39.92 -51.88 -28.31
N VAL A 41 39.96 -52.72 -27.28
CA VAL A 41 38.84 -52.92 -26.35
C VAL A 41 38.58 -51.64 -25.55
N LEU A 42 39.63 -51.01 -25.03
CA LEU A 42 39.54 -49.81 -24.22
C LEU A 42 39.09 -48.60 -25.04
N SER A 43 39.59 -48.41 -26.25
CA SER A 43 39.13 -47.34 -27.15
C SER A 43 37.65 -47.51 -27.50
N LYS A 44 37.21 -48.73 -27.84
CA LYS A 44 35.79 -48.99 -28.16
C LYS A 44 34.87 -48.78 -26.96
N LEU A 45 35.31 -49.13 -25.75
CA LEU A 45 34.52 -49.00 -24.53
C LEU A 45 34.52 -47.57 -23.95
N MET A 46 35.66 -46.87 -23.95
CA MET A 46 35.80 -45.52 -23.38
C MET A 46 35.36 -44.39 -24.31
N TYR A 47 35.32 -44.61 -25.62
CA TYR A 47 34.93 -43.56 -26.57
C TYR A 47 33.50 -43.05 -26.35
N LYS A 48 32.57 -43.95 -26.04
CA LYS A 48 31.18 -43.58 -25.73
C LYS A 48 31.03 -42.72 -24.46
N PRO A 49 31.53 -43.14 -23.27
CA PRO A 49 31.41 -42.33 -22.06
C PRO A 49 32.20 -41.02 -22.14
N PHE A 50 33.38 -41.02 -22.79
CA PHE A 50 34.19 -39.81 -22.93
C PHE A 50 33.48 -38.73 -23.75
N ARG A 51 32.91 -39.10 -24.92
CA ARG A 51 32.15 -38.14 -25.73
C ARG A 51 30.88 -37.68 -25.03
N LYS A 52 30.16 -38.59 -24.38
CA LYS A 52 28.98 -38.24 -23.58
C LYS A 52 29.31 -37.22 -22.49
N ALA A 53 30.46 -37.34 -21.81
CA ALA A 53 30.88 -36.39 -20.78
C ALA A 53 31.19 -35.00 -21.35
N VAL A 54 31.86 -34.93 -22.51
CA VAL A 54 32.15 -33.66 -23.20
C VAL A 54 30.86 -33.00 -23.70
N ASP A 55 29.97 -33.76 -24.33
CA ASP A 55 28.69 -33.25 -24.84
C ASP A 55 27.77 -32.83 -23.70
N ALA A 56 27.71 -33.59 -22.60
CA ALA A 56 26.96 -33.21 -21.40
C ALA A 56 27.47 -31.90 -20.79
N ARG A 57 28.80 -31.70 -20.75
CA ARG A 57 29.38 -30.44 -20.27
C ARG A 57 29.02 -29.27 -21.19
N ARG A 58 29.10 -29.47 -22.51
CA ARG A 58 28.70 -28.45 -23.50
C ARG A 58 27.21 -28.11 -23.39
N ALA A 59 26.35 -29.12 -23.31
CA ALA A 59 24.91 -28.95 -23.14
C ALA A 59 24.59 -28.16 -21.86
N LYS A 60 25.21 -28.52 -20.73
CA LYS A 60 25.03 -27.80 -19.46
C LYS A 60 25.49 -26.34 -19.53
N ILE A 61 26.59 -26.05 -20.21
CA ILE A 61 27.05 -24.66 -20.39
C ILE A 61 26.05 -23.87 -21.24
N ASN A 62 25.55 -24.45 -22.33
CA ASN A 62 24.56 -23.79 -23.18
C ASN A 62 23.23 -23.58 -22.44
N GLU A 63 22.79 -24.56 -21.65
CA GLU A 63 21.60 -24.46 -20.81
C GLU A 63 21.73 -23.32 -19.80
N LEU A 64 22.85 -23.27 -19.07
CA LEU A 64 23.11 -22.18 -18.11
C LEU A 64 23.19 -20.81 -18.78
N LEU A 65 23.80 -20.72 -19.97
CA LEU A 65 23.85 -19.47 -20.73
C LEU A 65 22.46 -19.03 -21.17
N ASN A 66 21.65 -19.95 -21.71
CA ASN A 66 20.27 -19.66 -22.10
C ASN A 66 19.44 -19.22 -20.90
N GLU A 67 19.55 -19.92 -19.76
CA GLU A 67 18.86 -19.56 -18.52
C GLU A 67 19.25 -18.16 -18.03
N VAL A 68 20.54 -17.80 -18.11
CA VAL A 68 21.02 -16.45 -17.75
C VAL A 68 20.44 -15.40 -18.69
N VAL A 69 20.45 -15.65 -20.00
CA VAL A 69 19.88 -14.74 -20.99
C VAL A 69 18.39 -14.56 -20.77
N ASP A 70 17.64 -15.65 -20.59
CA ASP A 70 16.19 -15.61 -20.36
C ASP A 70 15.86 -14.87 -19.07
N LYS A 71 16.58 -15.14 -17.97
CA LYS A 71 16.42 -14.40 -16.71
C LYS A 71 16.74 -12.92 -16.88
N GLN A 72 17.75 -12.57 -17.66
CA GLN A 72 18.10 -11.18 -17.90
C GLN A 72 17.06 -10.46 -18.76
N ILE A 73 16.48 -11.14 -19.75
CA ILE A 73 15.37 -10.62 -20.56
C ILE A 73 14.14 -10.42 -19.69
N GLN A 74 13.77 -11.41 -18.87
CA GLN A 74 12.65 -11.31 -17.94
C GLN A 74 12.86 -10.17 -16.94
N ALA A 75 14.02 -10.09 -16.29
CA ALA A 75 14.32 -9.01 -15.36
C ALA A 75 14.25 -7.62 -16.01
N ASN A 76 14.72 -7.47 -17.25
CA ASN A 76 14.59 -6.21 -18.00
C ASN A 76 13.13 -5.89 -18.35
N LYS A 77 12.35 -6.90 -18.73
CA LYS A 77 10.92 -6.75 -18.99
C LYS A 77 10.16 -6.32 -17.73
N ASP A 78 10.37 -7.03 -16.63
CA ASP A 78 9.74 -6.74 -15.33
C ASP A 78 10.13 -5.35 -14.84
N ARG A 79 11.40 -4.96 -15.00
CA ARG A 79 11.87 -3.61 -14.66
C ARG A 79 11.20 -2.53 -15.51
N LYS A 80 11.00 -2.78 -16.81
CA LYS A 80 10.30 -1.85 -17.70
C LYS A 80 8.83 -1.75 -17.32
N GLU A 81 8.18 -2.87 -17.06
CA GLU A 81 6.78 -2.92 -16.63
C GLU A 81 6.57 -2.21 -15.28
N ALA A 82 7.43 -2.48 -14.29
CA ALA A 82 7.41 -1.78 -13.01
C ALA A 82 7.63 -0.27 -13.17
N ALA A 83 8.52 0.16 -14.07
CA ALA A 83 8.72 1.58 -14.35
C ALA A 83 7.48 2.22 -15.01
N THR A 84 6.80 1.50 -15.91
CA THR A 84 5.53 1.96 -16.50
C THR A 84 4.45 2.09 -15.43
N ILE A 85 4.23 1.05 -14.63
CA ILE A 85 3.23 1.04 -13.54
C ILE A 85 3.51 2.18 -12.56
N LEU A 86 4.77 2.43 -12.21
CA LEU A 86 5.13 3.51 -11.28
C LEU A 86 4.84 4.90 -11.88
N ASN A 87 5.07 5.10 -13.18
CA ASN A 87 4.74 6.35 -13.85
C ASN A 87 3.22 6.54 -13.98
N GLU A 88 2.47 5.48 -14.31
CA GLU A 88 1.01 5.49 -14.36
C GLU A 88 0.42 5.80 -12.98
N ALA A 89 0.86 5.11 -11.94
CA ALA A 89 0.42 5.35 -10.56
C ALA A 89 0.71 6.78 -10.10
N LYS A 90 1.86 7.35 -10.50
CA LYS A 90 2.20 8.75 -10.21
C LYS A 90 1.27 9.72 -10.95
N SER A 91 0.98 9.45 -12.22
CA SER A 91 0.05 10.25 -13.02
C SER A 91 -1.36 10.20 -12.42
N GLU A 92 -1.85 9.01 -12.10
CA GLU A 92 -3.16 8.79 -11.48
C GLU A 92 -3.25 9.48 -10.11
N SER A 93 -2.21 9.39 -9.29
CA SER A 93 -2.14 10.09 -8.01
C SER A 93 -2.26 11.60 -8.17
N LEU A 94 -1.60 12.19 -9.17
CA LEU A 94 -1.71 13.62 -9.47
C LEU A 94 -3.13 14.00 -9.92
N VAL A 95 -3.78 13.15 -10.71
CA VAL A 95 -5.18 13.33 -11.13
C VAL A 95 -6.12 13.25 -9.93
N ILE A 96 -5.97 12.26 -9.06
CA ILE A 96 -6.76 12.10 -7.83
C ILE A 96 -6.62 13.34 -6.95
N VAL A 97 -5.39 13.81 -6.70
CA VAL A 97 -5.14 15.01 -5.88
C VAL A 97 -5.74 16.25 -6.53
N LYS A 98 -5.66 16.38 -7.86
CA LYS A 98 -6.28 17.50 -8.59
C LYS A 98 -7.79 17.48 -8.46
N ASN A 99 -8.42 16.33 -8.66
CA ASN A 99 -9.88 16.18 -8.54
C ASN A 99 -10.33 16.44 -7.11
N ALA A 100 -9.66 15.87 -6.11
CA ALA A 100 -9.95 16.13 -4.70
C ALA A 100 -9.87 17.62 -4.34
N ARG A 101 -8.92 18.37 -4.91
CA ARG A 101 -8.84 19.83 -4.72
C ARG A 101 -10.00 20.57 -5.40
N LEU A 102 -10.42 20.15 -6.59
CA LEU A 102 -11.56 20.73 -7.28
C LEU A 102 -12.85 20.47 -6.51
N ASP A 103 -13.07 19.24 -6.07
CA ASP A 103 -14.23 18.83 -5.28
C ASP A 103 -14.27 19.57 -3.94
N ALA A 104 -13.13 19.69 -3.25
CA ALA A 104 -13.02 20.45 -2.01
C ALA A 104 -13.33 21.94 -2.20
N ASN A 105 -12.90 22.54 -3.31
CA ASN A 105 -13.23 23.92 -3.63
C ASN A 105 -14.72 24.11 -3.96
N SER A 106 -15.32 23.16 -4.69
CA SER A 106 -16.76 23.17 -4.97
C SER A 106 -17.56 23.06 -3.68
N GLN A 107 -17.27 22.05 -2.85
CA GLN A 107 -17.93 21.87 -1.55
C GLN A 107 -17.76 23.09 -0.65
N LYS A 108 -16.57 23.70 -0.64
CA LYS A 108 -16.34 24.94 0.11
C LYS A 108 -17.25 26.07 -0.38
N ALA A 109 -17.41 26.23 -1.70
CA ALA A 109 -18.29 27.23 -2.28
C ALA A 109 -19.75 26.95 -1.88
N ASP A 110 -20.22 25.70 -2.01
CA ASP A 110 -21.58 25.28 -1.66
C ASP A 110 -21.88 25.50 -0.17
N ILE A 111 -20.92 25.19 0.71
CA ILE A 111 -21.03 25.42 2.15
C ILE A 111 -21.12 26.92 2.45
N LEU A 112 -20.28 27.75 1.81
CA LEU A 112 -20.30 29.20 2.01
C LEU A 112 -21.61 29.83 1.51
N GLU A 113 -22.11 29.37 0.37
CA GLU A 113 -23.41 29.81 -0.17
C GLU A 113 -24.55 29.42 0.78
N SER A 114 -24.60 28.15 1.20
CA SER A 114 -25.61 27.65 2.15
C SER A 114 -25.56 28.41 3.47
N ALA A 115 -24.36 28.62 4.03
CA ALA A 115 -24.19 29.39 5.26
C ALA A 115 -24.63 30.86 5.12
N THR A 116 -24.41 31.47 3.95
CA THR A 116 -24.87 32.85 3.66
C THR A 116 -26.38 32.91 3.57
N ILE A 117 -27.01 31.93 2.92
CA ILE A 117 -28.47 31.80 2.84
C ILE A 117 -29.07 31.61 4.24
N GLU A 118 -28.52 30.69 5.03
CA GLU A 118 -28.97 30.45 6.41
C GLU A 118 -28.81 31.69 7.30
N ALA A 119 -27.67 32.38 7.22
CA ALA A 119 -27.44 33.62 7.96
C ALA A 119 -28.46 34.71 7.58
N THR A 120 -28.76 34.84 6.28
CA THR A 120 -29.77 35.79 5.79
C THR A 120 -31.16 35.43 6.28
N ASN A 121 -31.53 34.14 6.23
CA ASN A 121 -32.79 33.64 6.75
C ASN A 121 -32.92 33.89 8.25
N LEU A 122 -31.86 33.63 9.02
CA LEU A 122 -31.82 33.89 10.46
C LEU A 122 -32.00 35.38 10.77
N GLN A 123 -31.33 36.26 10.03
CA GLN A 123 -31.50 37.71 10.19
C GLN A 123 -32.93 38.15 9.86
N ASN A 124 -33.54 37.61 8.81
CA ASN A 124 -34.92 37.92 8.44
C ASN A 124 -35.91 37.42 9.50
N HIS A 125 -35.72 36.21 10.02
CA HIS A 125 -36.50 35.68 11.13
C HIS A 125 -36.35 36.54 12.38
N ALA A 126 -35.12 36.90 12.77
CA ALA A 126 -34.87 37.76 13.92
C ALA A 126 -35.55 39.13 13.77
N LYS A 127 -35.47 39.76 12.59
CA LYS A 127 -36.19 41.02 12.30
C LYS A 127 -37.71 40.86 12.44
N SER A 128 -38.27 39.78 11.91
CA SER A 128 -39.70 39.48 12.02
C SER A 128 -40.13 39.29 13.48
N SER A 129 -39.36 38.52 14.26
CA SER A 129 -39.59 38.31 15.69
C SER A 129 -39.51 39.63 16.46
N ILE A 130 -38.53 40.50 16.17
CA ILE A 130 -38.42 41.82 16.80
C ILE A 130 -39.65 42.68 16.51
N ILE A 131 -40.18 42.65 15.28
CA ILE A 131 -41.40 43.39 14.93
C ILE A 131 -42.59 42.88 15.75
N GLN A 132 -42.79 41.56 15.81
CA GLN A 132 -43.85 40.96 16.65
C GLN A 132 -43.69 41.30 18.14
N GLU A 133 -42.46 41.24 18.67
CA GLU A 133 -42.18 41.56 20.07
C GLU A 133 -42.50 43.04 20.36
N ARG A 134 -42.18 43.95 19.44
CA ARG A 134 -42.49 45.38 19.55
C ARG A 134 -43.99 45.64 19.53
N GLU A 135 -44.74 44.97 18.67
CA GLU A 135 -46.21 45.07 18.65
C GLU A 135 -46.81 44.58 19.97
N LYS A 136 -46.38 43.42 20.47
CA LYS A 136 -46.80 42.90 21.78
C LYS A 136 -46.47 43.85 22.92
N ALA A 137 -45.26 44.42 22.93
CA ALA A 137 -44.84 45.39 23.93
C ALA A 137 -45.68 46.67 23.88
N GLN A 138 -46.00 47.19 22.69
CA GLN A 138 -46.90 48.34 22.55
C GLN A 138 -48.29 48.04 23.10
N ASP A 139 -48.84 46.85 22.82
CA ASP A 139 -50.15 46.47 23.33
C ASP A 139 -50.16 46.26 24.85
N GLN A 140 -49.08 45.72 25.42
CA GLN A 140 -48.88 45.68 26.88
C GLN A 140 -48.82 47.07 27.49
N ILE A 141 -48.07 48.00 26.90
CA ILE A 141 -47.99 49.40 27.38
C ILE A 141 -49.38 50.04 27.36
N LYS A 142 -50.15 49.89 26.29
CA LYS A 142 -51.54 50.41 26.22
C LYS A 142 -52.40 49.85 27.35
N LYS A 143 -52.33 48.54 27.61
CA LYS A 143 -53.08 47.90 28.71
C LYS A 143 -52.68 48.46 30.08
N SER A 144 -51.38 48.59 30.36
CA SER A 144 -50.91 49.17 31.64
C SER A 144 -51.31 50.64 31.80
N ILE A 145 -51.34 51.42 30.73
CA ILE A 145 -51.83 52.81 30.78
C ILE A 145 -53.32 52.84 31.15
N ILE A 146 -54.15 52.00 30.51
CA ILE A 146 -55.59 51.91 30.81
C ILE A 146 -55.80 51.49 32.28
N GLU A 147 -55.07 50.47 32.74
CA GLU A 147 -55.17 49.99 34.12
C GLU A 147 -54.76 51.05 35.14
N THR A 148 -53.68 51.79 34.88
CA THR A 148 -53.22 52.89 35.74
C THR A 148 -54.20 54.06 35.74
N ALA A 149 -54.76 54.42 34.58
CA ALA A 149 -55.78 55.46 34.47
C ALA A 149 -57.07 55.09 35.21
N MET A 150 -57.51 53.83 35.11
CA MET A 150 -58.64 53.30 35.87
C MET A 150 -58.38 53.36 37.38
N LEU A 151 -57.19 52.93 37.84
CA LEU A 151 -56.79 53.02 39.25
C LEU A 151 -56.78 54.47 39.77
N ALA A 152 -56.26 55.40 38.98
CA ALA A 152 -56.25 56.82 39.32
C ALA A 152 -57.68 57.40 39.38
N ALA A 153 -58.53 57.07 38.40
CA ALA A 153 -59.93 57.48 38.39
C ALA A 153 -60.71 56.91 39.58
N SER A 154 -60.52 55.63 39.91
CA SER A 154 -61.12 55.01 41.10
C SER A 154 -60.68 55.71 42.38
N LYS A 155 -59.40 56.06 42.51
CA LYS A 155 -58.87 56.70 43.71
C LYS A 155 -59.35 58.15 43.88
N ILE A 156 -59.43 58.91 42.78
CA ILE A 156 -60.02 60.26 42.78
C ILE A 156 -61.51 60.19 43.15
N LEU A 157 -62.24 59.20 42.63
CA LEU A 157 -63.65 58.99 42.96
C LEU A 157 -63.84 58.63 44.44
N GLU A 158 -62.96 57.80 45.00
CA GLU A 158 -62.93 57.44 46.43
C GLU A 158 -62.67 58.67 47.32
N GLU A 159 -61.76 59.56 46.91
CA GLU A 159 -61.40 60.79 47.65
C GLU A 159 -62.45 61.92 47.50
N ASN A 160 -63.24 61.91 46.42
CA ASN A 160 -64.29 62.92 46.16
C ASN A 160 -65.71 62.47 46.56
N ILE A 161 -65.88 61.31 47.17
CA ILE A 161 -67.14 60.90 47.78
C ILE A 161 -67.27 61.60 49.12
N ASP A 162 -67.90 62.77 49.08
CA ASP A 162 -68.41 63.48 50.25
C ASP A 162 -69.92 63.22 50.38
N GLU A 163 -70.46 63.21 51.61
CA GLU A 163 -71.88 62.85 51.88
C GLU A 163 -72.88 63.69 51.05
N GLU A 164 -72.50 64.90 50.64
CA GLU A 164 -73.30 65.76 49.77
C GLU A 164 -73.44 65.26 48.32
N LYS A 165 -72.38 64.68 47.72
CA LYS A 165 -72.44 64.14 46.34
C LYS A 165 -73.30 62.88 46.26
N ASN A 166 -73.30 62.05 47.30
CA ASN A 166 -74.18 60.88 47.36
C ASN A 166 -75.66 61.29 47.37
N LYS A 167 -76.02 62.37 48.08
CA LYS A 167 -77.39 62.91 48.02
C LYS A 167 -77.75 63.46 46.65
N GLN A 168 -76.86 64.18 45.98
CA GLN A 168 -77.10 64.69 44.62
C GLN A 168 -77.27 63.55 43.59
N ILE A 169 -76.45 62.50 43.66
CA ILE A 169 -76.59 61.35 42.75
C ILE A 169 -77.91 60.61 43.01
N ILE A 170 -78.33 60.47 44.27
CA ILE A 170 -79.63 59.87 44.62
C ILE A 170 -80.79 60.74 44.12
N ASP A 171 -80.72 62.06 44.31
CA ASP A 171 -81.76 62.99 43.84
C ASP A 171 -81.84 63.01 42.31
N ASP A 172 -80.72 63.01 41.58
CA ASP A 172 -80.69 62.96 40.11
C ASP A 172 -81.20 61.60 39.59
N PHE A 173 -80.90 60.48 40.26
CA PHE A 173 -81.43 59.17 39.89
C PHE A 173 -82.95 59.06 40.13
N ILE A 174 -83.46 59.68 41.19
CA ILE A 174 -84.91 59.76 41.46
C ILE A 174 -85.62 60.65 40.44
N LYS A 175 -84.93 61.68 39.93
CA LYS A 175 -85.45 62.63 38.93
C LYS A 175 -85.53 62.06 37.51
N ASP A 176 -84.66 61.12 37.16
CA ASP A 176 -84.71 60.39 35.89
C ASP A 176 -85.74 59.22 35.91
N LEU A 177 -86.23 58.83 37.09
CA LEU A 177 -87.18 57.72 37.28
C LEU A 177 -88.64 58.16 37.52
N ILE A 178 -88.89 59.48 37.56
CA ILE A 178 -90.21 60.13 37.63
C ILE A 178 -90.43 60.93 36.36
#